data_AF-A0A4Q2YAV3-F1
#
_entry.id   AF-A0A4Q2YAV3-F1
#
_cell.length_a   1.000
_cell.length_b   1.000
_cell.length_c   1.000
_cell.angle_alpha   90.00
_cell.angle_beta   90.00
_cell.angle_gamma   90.00
#
_symmetry.space_group_name_H-M   'P 1'
#
loop_
_entity.id
_entity.type
_entity.pdbx_description
1 polymer ?
#
loop_
_entity_poly.entity_id
_entity_poly.type
_entity_poly.pdbx_seq_one_letter_code
_entity_poly.pdbx_strand_id
1 'polypeptide(L)'
;MKRPFALVVVIAAFSLHLAAAKEILIHAGPVVTTPDAILLDPALNPEQKGKDLKFIYEFFVDAKLLHKGPGAGADPTVIPAVKAAELAARSVEPRLEDSESSPNRVELLEHGSGSNRVRYYLVTIKVDDSTETHRIVLMDGTVLKPRLRRLTEE
;
A
#
# COMPACT_ATOMS: atom_id res chain seq x y z
N MET A 1 38.30 51.20 22.21
CA MET A 1 38.43 49.75 22.47
C MET A 1 37.21 49.05 21.90
N LYS A 2 37.34 48.33 20.77
CA LYS A 2 36.24 47.60 20.10
C LYS A 2 36.55 46.10 20.21
N ARG A 3 35.68 45.31 20.85
CA ARG A 3 35.76 43.85 20.87
C ARG A 3 34.81 43.32 19.80
N PRO A 4 35.23 42.46 18.86
CA PRO A 4 34.30 41.74 18.01
C PRO A 4 33.75 40.53 18.78
N PHE A 5 32.42 40.45 18.89
CA PHE A 5 31.71 39.23 19.27
C PHE A 5 31.80 38.25 18.11
N ALA A 6 32.54 37.14 18.31
CA ALA A 6 32.51 36.01 17.40
C ALA A 6 31.26 35.17 17.68
N LEU A 7 30.27 35.26 16.78
CA LEU A 7 29.12 34.37 16.77
C LEU A 7 29.58 33.01 16.24
N VAL A 8 29.80 32.04 17.13
CA VAL A 8 30.05 30.65 16.74
C VAL A 8 28.71 30.01 16.42
N VAL A 9 28.41 29.88 15.12
CA VAL A 9 27.28 29.10 14.63
C VAL A 9 27.69 27.63 14.62
N VAL A 10 27.24 26.87 15.61
CA VAL A 10 27.38 25.40 15.62
C VAL A 10 26.26 24.83 14.75
N ILE A 11 26.55 24.51 13.50
CA ILE A 11 25.66 23.73 12.65
C ILE A 11 25.79 22.28 13.10
N ALA A 12 24.85 21.82 13.92
CA ALA A 12 24.68 20.40 14.18
C ALA A 12 24.22 19.74 12.87
N ALA A 13 25.14 19.05 12.19
CA ALA A 13 24.81 18.20 11.06
C ALA A 13 23.98 17.01 11.57
N PHE A 14 22.66 17.14 11.52
CA PHE A 14 21.74 16.04 11.78
C PHE A 14 21.88 15.05 10.63
N SER A 15 22.76 14.06 10.81
CA SER A 15 22.91 12.93 9.88
C SER A 15 21.64 12.09 9.97
N LEU A 16 20.67 12.41 9.12
CA LEU A 16 19.44 11.65 8.92
C LEU A 16 19.81 10.29 8.32
N HIS A 17 20.19 9.34 9.16
CA HIS A 17 20.25 7.94 8.78
C HIS A 17 18.81 7.46 8.58
N LEU A 18 18.32 7.63 7.35
CA LEU A 18 17.09 7.02 6.88
C LEU A 18 17.33 5.50 6.83
N ALA A 19 17.21 4.83 7.97
CA ALA A 19 17.20 3.38 8.02
C ALA A 19 16.02 2.91 7.16
N ALA A 20 16.32 2.38 5.97
CA ALA A 20 15.32 1.85 5.06
C ALA A 20 14.39 0.92 5.84
N ALA A 21 13.11 1.29 5.91
CA ALA A 21 12.10 0.48 6.57
C ALA A 21 12.09 -0.90 5.91
N LYS A 22 12.25 -1.96 6.72
CA LYS A 22 12.16 -3.33 6.21
C LYS A 22 10.70 -3.61 5.92
N GLU A 23 10.35 -3.74 4.65
CA GLU A 23 8.98 -4.01 4.21
C GLU A 23 8.71 -5.52 4.17
N ILE A 24 7.51 -5.91 4.59
CA ILE A 24 7.05 -7.31 4.63
C ILE A 24 5.79 -7.43 3.76
N LEU A 25 5.80 -8.37 2.82
CA LEU A 25 4.64 -8.73 2.02
C LEU A 25 3.63 -9.46 2.91
N ILE A 26 2.44 -8.91 3.09
CA ILE A 26 1.39 -9.52 3.92
C ILE A 26 0.25 -10.15 3.11
N HIS A 27 0.13 -9.77 1.83
CA HIS A 27 -0.90 -10.27 0.94
C HIS A 27 -0.51 -10.08 -0.53
N ALA A 28 -0.86 -11.06 -1.36
CA ALA A 28 -0.84 -10.97 -2.81
C ALA A 28 -2.27 -11.14 -3.33
N GLY A 29 -2.75 -10.14 -4.06
CA GLY A 29 -4.10 -10.07 -4.61
C GLY A 29 -4.24 -10.78 -5.96
N PRO A 30 -5.36 -10.55 -6.68
CA PRO A 30 -5.60 -11.20 -7.97
C PRO A 30 -4.59 -10.76 -9.04
N VAL A 31 -4.43 -11.63 -10.05
CA VAL A 31 -3.69 -11.29 -11.26
C VAL A 31 -4.59 -10.47 -12.18
N VAL A 32 -4.08 -9.33 -12.62
CA VAL A 32 -4.72 -8.46 -13.60
C VAL A 32 -3.99 -8.57 -14.92
N THR A 33 -4.74 -8.70 -16.00
CA THR A 33 -4.21 -8.78 -17.35
C THR A 33 -4.51 -7.48 -18.09
N THR A 34 -3.50 -6.86 -18.69
CA THR A 34 -3.67 -5.71 -19.58
C THR A 34 -3.05 -5.97 -20.94
N PRO A 35 -3.69 -5.54 -22.05
CA PRO A 35 -3.09 -5.63 -23.37
C PRO A 35 -1.80 -4.78 -23.45
N ASP A 36 -0.69 -5.35 -23.93
CA ASP A 36 0.62 -4.67 -24.03
C ASP A 36 0.58 -3.39 -24.89
N ALA A 37 -0.34 -3.35 -25.87
CA ALA A 37 -0.52 -2.23 -26.79
C ALA A 37 -0.90 -0.90 -26.11
N ILE A 38 -1.32 -0.91 -24.84
CA ILE A 38 -1.71 0.30 -24.09
C ILE A 38 -0.51 0.91 -23.35
N LEU A 39 0.54 0.13 -23.06
CA LEU A 39 1.60 0.53 -22.10
C LEU A 39 2.98 0.78 -22.72
N LEU A 40 3.24 0.33 -23.95
CA LEU A 40 4.52 0.54 -24.63
C LEU A 40 4.31 1.25 -25.97
N ASP A 41 5.18 2.23 -26.27
CA ASP A 41 5.28 2.78 -27.63
C ASP A 41 5.61 1.62 -28.59
N PRO A 42 4.72 1.29 -29.55
CA PRO A 42 4.93 0.17 -30.45
C PRO A 42 6.21 0.29 -31.28
N ALA A 43 6.83 1.48 -31.34
CA ALA A 43 8.12 1.70 -32.00
C ALA A 43 9.32 1.13 -31.21
N LEU A 44 9.20 0.96 -29.88
CA LEU A 44 10.31 0.54 -29.01
C LEU A 44 10.46 -0.97 -28.87
N ASN A 45 9.41 -1.78 -29.13
CA ASN A 45 9.50 -3.23 -29.01
C ASN A 45 8.52 -4.00 -29.93
N PRO A 46 8.82 -4.12 -31.24
CA PRO A 46 7.91 -4.75 -32.20
C PRO A 46 7.64 -6.24 -31.96
N GLU A 47 8.47 -6.94 -31.20
CA GLU A 47 8.30 -8.36 -30.86
C GLU A 47 7.33 -8.62 -29.69
N GLN A 48 6.98 -7.59 -28.90
CA GLN A 48 6.04 -7.71 -27.78
C GLN A 48 4.60 -7.34 -28.17
N LYS A 49 4.42 -6.82 -29.39
CA LYS A 49 3.14 -6.37 -29.94
C LYS A 49 2.09 -7.50 -29.88
N GLY A 50 1.10 -7.34 -28.99
CA GLY A 50 -0.03 -8.24 -28.87
C GLY A 50 0.09 -9.35 -27.82
N LYS A 51 1.09 -9.30 -26.93
CA LYS A 51 1.09 -10.16 -25.74
C LYS A 51 0.27 -9.54 -24.62
N ASP A 52 -0.35 -10.38 -23.80
CA ASP A 52 -1.05 -9.95 -22.61
C ASP A 52 -0.04 -9.76 -21.47
N LEU A 53 -0.01 -8.56 -20.87
CA LEU A 53 0.80 -8.30 -19.69
C LEU A 53 0.03 -8.72 -18.44
N LYS A 54 0.64 -9.59 -17.63
CA LYS A 54 0.08 -10.02 -16.36
C LYS A 54 0.76 -9.28 -15.21
N PHE A 55 -0.05 -8.77 -14.29
CA PHE A 55 0.40 -8.09 -13.07
C PHE A 55 -0.27 -8.72 -11.85
N ILE A 56 0.41 -8.69 -10.71
CA ILE A 56 -0.17 -9.06 -9.42
C ILE A 56 -0.15 -7.87 -8.47
N TYR A 57 -1.21 -7.71 -7.70
CA TYR A 57 -1.24 -6.74 -6.60
C TYR A 57 -0.50 -7.28 -5.38
N GLU A 58 0.44 -6.53 -4.85
CA GLU A 58 1.20 -6.88 -3.66
C GLU A 58 1.06 -5.82 -2.59
N PHE A 59 0.81 -6.25 -1.35
CA PHE A 59 0.63 -5.36 -0.22
C PHE A 59 1.73 -5.54 0.81
N PHE A 60 2.43 -4.45 1.06
CA PHE A 60 3.56 -4.41 1.97
C PHE A 60 3.26 -3.56 3.18
N VAL A 61 3.82 -3.95 4.31
CA VAL A 61 3.76 -3.21 5.57
C VAL A 61 5.17 -3.04 6.11
N ASP A 62 5.44 -1.91 6.76
CA ASP A 62 6.69 -1.72 7.51
C ASP A 62 6.74 -2.70 8.68
N ALA A 63 7.81 -3.47 8.80
CA ALA A 63 8.05 -4.37 9.92
C ALA A 63 7.90 -3.67 11.30
N LYS A 64 8.23 -2.38 11.38
CA LYS A 64 8.06 -1.59 12.62
C LYS A 64 6.60 -1.39 13.00
N LEU A 65 5.69 -1.34 12.03
CA LEU A 65 4.24 -1.26 12.29
C LEU A 65 3.71 -2.61 12.76
N LEU A 66 4.30 -3.72 12.30
CA LEU A 66 3.94 -5.06 12.78
C LEU A 66 4.30 -5.30 14.24
N HIS A 67 5.45 -4.79 14.68
CA HIS A 67 5.85 -4.86 16.10
C HIS A 67 5.06 -3.91 17.02
N LYS A 68 4.20 -3.06 16.46
CA LYS A 68 3.28 -2.19 17.21
C LYS A 68 1.85 -2.75 17.29
N GLY A 69 1.61 -3.94 16.71
CA GLY A 69 0.31 -4.59 16.68
C GLY A 69 -0.14 -5.22 18.00
N PRO A 70 -1.42 -5.65 18.09
CA PRO A 70 -2.07 -6.19 19.29
C PRO A 70 -1.27 -7.36 19.88
N GLY A 71 -0.56 -7.12 20.97
CA GLY A 71 0.32 -8.11 21.57
C GLY A 71 1.24 -7.52 22.65
N ALA A 72 1.46 -6.20 22.61
CA ALA A 72 2.05 -5.45 23.71
C ALA A 72 0.97 -4.92 24.67
N GLY A 73 0.32 -5.83 25.42
CA GLY A 73 -0.31 -5.51 26.71
C GLY A 73 -1.59 -4.64 26.77
N ALA A 74 -2.10 -4.09 25.66
CA ALA A 74 -3.39 -3.42 25.63
C ALA A 74 -4.10 -3.77 24.31
N ASP A 75 -5.37 -4.16 24.35
CA ASP A 75 -6.21 -4.36 23.17
C ASP A 75 -6.19 -3.05 22.36
N PRO A 76 -5.48 -2.97 21.22
CA PRO A 76 -5.59 -1.80 20.36
C PRO A 76 -7.02 -1.82 19.85
N THR A 77 -7.68 -0.68 19.94
CA THR A 77 -9.06 -0.48 19.49
C THR A 77 -9.23 -1.05 18.08
N VAL A 78 -9.77 -2.27 18.00
CA VAL A 78 -9.98 -2.97 16.74
C VAL A 78 -10.97 -2.15 15.94
N ILE A 79 -10.54 -1.61 14.80
CA ILE A 79 -11.48 -0.88 13.95
C ILE A 79 -12.59 -1.84 13.50
N PRO A 80 -13.86 -1.41 13.52
CA PRO A 80 -14.95 -2.22 12.95
C PRO A 80 -14.80 -2.37 11.44
N ALA A 81 -15.30 -3.48 10.88
CA ALA A 81 -15.27 -3.73 9.43
C ALA A 81 -15.93 -2.62 8.61
N VAL A 82 -17.03 -2.04 9.10
CA VAL A 82 -17.71 -0.88 8.47
C VAL A 82 -16.75 0.31 8.39
N LYS A 83 -15.99 0.58 9.45
CA LYS A 83 -15.03 1.68 9.46
C LYS A 83 -13.85 1.41 8.53
N ALA A 84 -13.39 0.16 8.46
CA ALA A 84 -12.37 -0.25 7.51
C ALA A 84 -12.83 -0.02 6.06
N ALA A 85 -14.08 -0.37 5.73
CA ALA A 85 -14.67 -0.14 4.42
C ALA A 85 -14.70 1.35 4.05
N GLU A 86 -15.13 2.22 4.97
CA GLU A 86 -15.12 3.67 4.79
C GLU A 86 -13.71 4.23 4.53
N LEU A 87 -12.73 3.81 5.33
CA LEU A 87 -11.34 4.26 5.19
C LEU A 87 -10.74 3.82 3.86
N ALA A 88 -11.02 2.58 3.45
CA ALA A 88 -10.61 2.04 2.19
C ALA A 88 -11.23 2.82 1.01
N ALA A 89 -12.54 3.07 1.03
CA ALA A 89 -13.24 3.84 -0.01
C ALA A 89 -12.64 5.25 -0.17
N ARG A 90 -12.43 5.98 0.93
CA ARG A 90 -11.84 7.34 0.92
C ARG A 90 -10.41 7.37 0.39
N SER A 91 -9.69 6.24 0.42
CA SER A 91 -8.32 6.15 -0.09
C SER A 91 -8.22 5.94 -1.61
N VAL A 92 -9.36 5.73 -2.27
CA VAL A 92 -9.46 5.67 -3.73
C VAL A 92 -9.74 7.09 -4.21
N GLU A 93 -8.82 7.63 -4.99
CA GLU A 93 -9.06 8.89 -5.69
C GLU A 93 -10.15 8.63 -6.75
N PRO A 94 -11.26 9.39 -6.76
CA PRO A 94 -12.25 9.27 -7.81
C PRO A 94 -11.58 9.65 -9.14
N ARG A 95 -11.61 8.74 -10.12
CA ARG A 95 -11.01 8.96 -11.45
C ARG A 95 -11.86 9.93 -12.29
N LEU A 96 -13.14 10.08 -11.96
CA LEU A 96 -14.13 10.93 -12.64
C LEU A 96 -15.08 11.54 -11.60
N GLU A 97 -15.58 12.76 -11.84
CA GLU A 97 -16.48 13.48 -10.93
C GLU A 97 -17.79 12.72 -10.60
N ASP A 98 -18.17 11.73 -11.42
CA ASP A 98 -19.38 10.91 -11.26
C ASP A 98 -19.11 9.43 -10.92
N SER A 99 -17.85 9.04 -10.68
CA SER A 99 -17.53 7.65 -10.33
C SER A 99 -17.73 7.37 -8.84
N GLU A 100 -18.89 6.78 -8.49
CA GLU A 100 -19.15 6.32 -7.12
C GLU A 100 -18.24 5.13 -6.77
N SER A 101 -17.26 5.37 -5.92
CA SER A 101 -16.41 4.33 -5.34
C SER A 101 -17.13 3.68 -4.17
N SER A 102 -17.53 2.41 -4.30
CA SER A 102 -18.27 1.69 -3.26
C SER A 102 -17.54 0.41 -2.82
N PRO A 103 -17.34 0.19 -1.51
CA PRO A 103 -16.89 -1.11 -1.00
C PRO A 103 -17.93 -2.18 -1.33
N ASN A 104 -17.53 -3.23 -2.02
CA ASN A 104 -18.43 -4.35 -2.37
C ASN A 104 -18.10 -5.64 -1.59
N ARG A 105 -16.88 -5.75 -1.05
CA ARG A 105 -16.45 -6.91 -0.24
C ARG A 105 -15.44 -6.50 0.83
N VAL A 106 -15.60 -7.04 2.04
CA VAL A 106 -14.70 -6.83 3.17
C VAL A 106 -14.42 -8.18 3.81
N GLU A 107 -13.15 -8.56 3.90
CA GLU A 107 -12.71 -9.83 4.48
C GLU A 107 -11.67 -9.60 5.57
N LEU A 108 -11.85 -10.22 6.74
CA LEU A 108 -10.83 -10.23 7.78
C LEU A 108 -9.84 -11.37 7.49
N LEU A 109 -8.59 -11.01 7.25
CA LEU A 109 -7.50 -11.93 6.95
C LEU A 109 -6.37 -11.80 7.96
N GLU A 110 -5.44 -12.72 7.86
CA GLU A 110 -4.32 -12.86 8.77
C GLU A 110 -3.04 -13.25 8.05
N HIS A 111 -1.92 -12.66 8.48
CA HIS A 111 -0.59 -13.01 8.03
C HIS A 111 0.32 -13.31 9.21
N GLY A 112 1.24 -14.27 9.05
CA GLY A 112 2.19 -14.68 10.08
C GLY A 112 1.63 -15.67 11.09
N SER A 113 2.45 -16.03 12.08
CA SER A 113 2.10 -16.99 13.13
C SER A 113 2.65 -16.53 14.49
N GLY A 114 2.05 -17.05 15.57
CA GLY A 114 2.47 -16.74 16.93
C GLY A 114 2.37 -15.26 17.28
N SER A 115 3.45 -14.70 17.85
CA SER A 115 3.54 -13.29 18.24
C SER A 115 3.75 -12.30 17.07
N ASN A 116 4.01 -12.80 15.85
CA ASN A 116 4.18 -11.98 14.65
C ASN A 116 2.94 -12.01 13.74
N ARG A 117 1.78 -12.26 14.35
CA ARG A 117 0.49 -12.35 13.68
C ARG A 117 -0.06 -10.96 13.40
N VAL A 118 -0.53 -10.75 12.17
CA VAL A 118 -1.06 -9.48 11.68
C VAL A 118 -2.45 -9.74 11.16
N ARG A 119 -3.46 -9.16 11.82
CA ARG A 119 -4.83 -9.15 11.28
C ARG A 119 -5.02 -7.90 10.44
N TYR A 120 -5.76 -8.04 9.35
CA TYR A 120 -6.09 -6.91 8.49
C TYR A 120 -7.38 -7.18 7.71
N TYR A 121 -8.06 -6.11 7.30
CA TYR A 121 -9.18 -6.20 6.36
C TYR A 121 -8.68 -6.08 4.92
N LEU A 122 -8.99 -7.05 4.08
CA LEU A 122 -8.95 -6.88 2.63
C LEU A 122 -10.28 -6.29 2.19
N VAL A 123 -10.24 -5.11 1.58
CA VAL A 123 -11.43 -4.42 1.07
C VAL A 123 -11.33 -4.35 -0.45
N THR A 124 -12.32 -4.92 -1.13
CA THR A 124 -12.55 -4.73 -2.56
C THR A 124 -13.52 -3.57 -2.74
N ILE A 125 -13.15 -2.66 -3.63
CA ILE A 125 -13.87 -1.43 -3.91
C ILE A 125 -14.16 -1.43 -5.41
N LYS A 126 -15.43 -1.32 -5.76
CA LYS A 126 -15.86 -1.09 -7.12
C LYS A 126 -15.65 0.39 -7.46
N VAL A 127 -14.88 0.67 -8.50
CA VAL A 127 -14.59 2.05 -8.98
C VAL A 127 -15.52 2.42 -10.13
N ASP A 128 -15.81 1.45 -11.00
CA ASP A 128 -16.80 1.53 -12.07
C ASP A 128 -17.37 0.12 -12.35
N ASP A 129 -18.23 -0.04 -13.37
CA ASP A 129 -18.86 -1.32 -13.70
C ASP A 129 -17.90 -2.44 -14.12
N SER A 130 -16.67 -2.08 -14.47
CA SER A 130 -15.64 -2.99 -14.98
C SER A 130 -14.35 -3.02 -14.14
N THR A 131 -14.17 -2.07 -13.23
CA THR A 131 -12.94 -1.87 -12.47
C THR A 131 -13.16 -2.08 -10.98
N GLU A 132 -12.45 -3.06 -10.42
CA GLU A 132 -12.29 -3.21 -8.98
C GLU A 132 -10.87 -2.82 -8.55
N THR A 133 -10.75 -2.21 -7.38
CA THR A 133 -9.47 -1.98 -6.70
C THR A 133 -9.50 -2.61 -5.32
N HIS A 134 -8.33 -3.06 -4.86
CA HIS A 134 -8.19 -3.62 -3.53
C HIS A 134 -7.42 -2.67 -2.61
N ARG A 135 -7.76 -2.70 -1.32
CA ARG A 135 -7.06 -2.02 -0.24
C ARG A 135 -6.90 -2.98 0.94
N ILE A 136 -5.79 -2.86 1.65
CA ILE A 136 -5.66 -3.46 2.97
C ILE A 136 -5.84 -2.39 4.03
N VAL A 137 -6.64 -2.68 5.05
CA VAL A 137 -6.75 -1.82 6.23
C VAL A 137 -6.27 -2.61 7.45
N LEU A 138 -5.20 -2.16 8.07
CA LEU A 138 -4.69 -2.75 9.30
C LEU A 138 -5.65 -2.46 10.46
N MET A 139 -5.55 -3.24 11.54
CA MET A 139 -6.43 -3.09 12.70
C MET A 139 -6.35 -1.72 13.39
N ASP A 140 -5.28 -0.96 13.15
CA ASP A 140 -5.07 0.41 13.66
C ASP A 140 -5.67 1.51 12.75
N GLY A 141 -6.32 1.14 11.64
CA GLY A 141 -6.88 2.10 10.67
C GLY A 141 -5.93 2.46 9.52
N THR A 142 -4.69 1.99 9.53
CA THR A 142 -3.73 2.26 8.45
C THR A 142 -4.19 1.61 7.15
N VAL A 143 -4.31 2.41 6.09
CA VAL A 143 -4.68 1.92 4.75
C VAL A 143 -3.43 1.71 3.89
N LEU A 144 -3.25 0.49 3.39
CA LEU A 144 -2.16 0.11 2.48
C LEU A 144 -2.68 0.08 1.04
N LYS A 145 -1.99 0.82 0.17
CA LYS A 145 -2.19 0.79 -1.27
C LYS A 145 -1.40 -0.39 -1.88
N PRO A 146 -1.96 -1.08 -2.88
CA PRO A 146 -1.23 -2.15 -3.55
C PRO A 146 -0.09 -1.59 -4.39
N ARG A 147 0.95 -2.40 -4.57
CA ARG A 147 1.97 -2.22 -5.61
C ARG A 147 1.72 -3.24 -6.70
N LEU A 148 1.90 -2.85 -7.95
CA LEU A 148 1.81 -3.76 -9.09
C LEU A 148 3.19 -4.38 -9.34
N ARG A 149 3.25 -5.70 -9.38
CA ARG A 149 4.42 -6.42 -9.87
C ARG A 149 4.08 -7.12 -11.17
N ARG A 150 4.87 -6.87 -12.23
CA ARG A 150 4.76 -7.59 -13.49
C ARG A 150 5.16 -9.05 -13.28
N LEU A 151 4.35 -9.97 -13.79
CA LEU A 151 4.71 -11.37 -13.90
C LEU A 151 5.46 -11.55 -15.24
N THR A 152 6.73 -11.92 -15.18
CA THR A 152 7.45 -12.43 -16.35
C THR A 152 7.04 -13.87 -16.56
N GLU A 153 6.57 -14.21 -17.76
CA GLU A 153 6.45 -15.61 -18.18
C GLU A 153 7.87 -16.18 -18.31
N GLU A 154 8.20 -17.18 -17.51
CA GLU A 154 9.42 -18.01 -17.67
C GLU A 154 9.30 -18.91 -18.91
#